data_AF-A0A7L3IPG6-F1
#
_entry.id   AF-A0A7L3IPG6-F1
#
_cell.length_a   1.000
_cell.length_b   1.000
_cell.length_c   1.000
_cell.angle_alpha   90.00
_cell.angle_beta   90.00
_cell.angle_gamma   90.00
#
_symmetry.space_group_name_H-M   'P 1'
#
loop_
_entity.id
_entity.type
_entity.pdbx_description
1 polymer ?
#
loop_
_entity_poly.entity_id
_entity_poly.type
_entity_poly.pdbx_seq_one_letter_code
_entity_poly.pdbx_strand_id
1 'polypeptide(L)'
;KVITKSEMIEYYDVSGCYILRPWAHAIWEAIKDFFDAEIKKLGVENCYFPMFVSQAALETEKSHIADFAPEVAWVTRSGKTELAEPIAIRPTSETVMYPSYAKWVQSHRDLPIKLNQWCSVVRWEFKHPQPFLRTREFLWQEGHTAFATYEEAAEEV
;
A
#
# COMPACT_ATOMS: atom_id res chain seq x y z
N LYS A 1 -25.37 11.31 1.68
CA LYS A 1 -26.46 11.28 0.66
C LYS A 1 -25.97 11.66 -0.74
N VAL A 2 -25.01 12.57 -0.92
CA VAL A 2 -24.49 12.92 -2.26
C VAL A 2 -23.85 11.70 -2.93
N ILE A 3 -22.86 11.07 -2.29
CA ILE A 3 -22.09 9.94 -2.83
C ILE A 3 -22.92 8.70 -3.22
N THR A 4 -24.06 8.47 -2.58
CA THR A 4 -24.97 7.37 -2.94
C THR A 4 -25.92 7.78 -4.06
N LYS A 5 -26.46 9.00 -4.01
CA LYS A 5 -27.33 9.54 -5.07
C LYS A 5 -26.61 9.78 -6.40
N SER A 6 -25.31 10.06 -6.35
CA SER A 6 -24.45 10.17 -7.54
C SER A 6 -23.90 8.84 -8.01
N GLU A 7 -24.33 7.72 -7.42
CA GLU A 7 -23.89 6.38 -7.81
C GLU A 7 -22.38 6.15 -7.72
N MET A 8 -21.71 6.83 -6.78
CA MET A 8 -20.27 6.69 -6.54
C MET A 8 -19.93 5.56 -5.58
N ILE A 9 -20.72 5.43 -4.52
CA ILE A 9 -20.46 4.50 -3.42
C ILE A 9 -21.69 3.64 -3.17
N GLU A 10 -21.44 2.35 -2.98
CA GLU A 10 -22.37 1.44 -2.30
C GLU A 10 -21.79 1.01 -0.95
N TYR A 11 -22.64 0.94 0.08
CA TYR A 11 -22.21 0.51 1.41
C TYR A 11 -22.03 -1.01 1.44
N TYR A 12 -20.97 -1.48 2.09
CA TYR A 12 -20.68 -2.89 2.25
C TYR A 12 -21.00 -3.37 3.68
N ASP A 13 -21.15 -4.68 3.86
CA ASP A 13 -21.48 -5.28 5.16
C ASP A 13 -20.30 -5.26 6.15
N VAL A 14 -19.07 -5.19 5.65
CA VAL A 14 -17.88 -4.95 6.46
C VAL A 14 -17.70 -3.45 6.74
N SER A 15 -17.81 -3.07 8.01
CA SER A 15 -17.62 -1.67 8.44
C SER A 15 -16.27 -1.11 7.98
N GLY A 16 -16.31 0.10 7.42
CA GLY A 16 -15.14 0.80 6.89
C GLY A 16 -14.72 0.36 5.49
N CYS A 17 -15.40 -0.60 4.88
CA CYS A 17 -15.24 -0.99 3.48
C CYS A 17 -16.42 -0.47 2.65
N TYR A 18 -16.13 -0.02 1.43
CA TYR A 18 -17.12 0.59 0.54
C TYR A 18 -16.86 0.12 -0.89
N ILE A 19 -17.92 -0.11 -1.66
CA ILE A 19 -17.79 -0.47 -3.06
C ILE A 19 -17.64 0.82 -3.87
N LEU A 20 -16.53 0.94 -4.59
CA LEU A 20 -16.33 1.99 -5.59
C LEU A 20 -17.08 1.62 -6.87
N ARG A 21 -18.20 2.30 -7.13
CA ARG A 21 -18.99 2.12 -8.36
C ARG A 21 -18.27 2.77 -9.55
N PRO A 22 -18.67 2.46 -10.81
CA PRO A 22 -17.99 2.98 -12.00
C PRO A 22 -17.77 4.50 -12.01
N TRP A 23 -18.73 5.29 -11.49
CA TRP A 23 -18.60 6.75 -11.43
C TRP A 23 -17.43 7.21 -10.55
N ALA A 24 -17.23 6.58 -9.39
CA ALA A 24 -16.10 6.88 -8.51
C ALA A 24 -14.79 6.29 -9.06
N HIS A 25 -14.83 5.06 -9.58
CA HIS A 25 -13.65 4.39 -10.09
C HIS A 25 -13.08 5.09 -11.32
N ALA A 26 -13.91 5.66 -12.20
CA ALA A 26 -13.45 6.45 -13.35
C ALA A 26 -12.62 7.67 -12.92
N ILE A 27 -12.94 8.30 -11.79
CA ILE A 27 -12.14 9.41 -11.23
C ILE A 27 -10.78 8.88 -10.77
N TRP A 28 -10.75 7.71 -10.12
CA TRP A 28 -9.50 7.06 -9.71
C TRP A 28 -8.64 6.69 -10.92
N GLU A 29 -9.24 6.17 -12.01
CA GLU A 29 -8.52 5.88 -13.25
C GLU A 29 -7.93 7.13 -13.89
N ALA A 30 -8.65 8.25 -13.91
CA ALA A 30 -8.11 9.52 -14.41
C ALA A 30 -6.93 10.04 -13.55
N ILE A 31 -7.00 9.91 -12.23
CA ILE A 31 -5.90 10.23 -11.31
C ILE A 31 -4.69 9.33 -11.61
N LYS A 32 -4.95 8.02 -11.74
CA LYS A 32 -3.94 7.02 -12.04
C LYS A 32 -3.25 7.32 -13.36
N ASP A 33 -3.98 7.52 -14.44
CA ASP A 33 -3.42 7.78 -15.78
C ASP A 33 -2.50 9.01 -15.79
N PHE A 34 -2.91 10.09 -15.13
CA PHE A 34 -2.09 11.29 -15.00
C PHE A 34 -0.83 11.02 -14.18
N PHE A 35 -0.99 10.55 -12.94
CA PHE A 35 0.13 10.38 -12.02
C PHE A 35 1.15 9.36 -12.53
N ASP A 36 0.65 8.26 -13.10
CA ASP A 36 1.46 7.18 -13.67
C ASP A 36 2.29 7.64 -14.87
N ALA A 37 1.76 8.56 -15.69
CA ALA A 37 2.50 9.18 -16.78
C ALA A 37 3.59 10.15 -16.28
N GLU A 38 3.31 10.91 -15.22
CA GLU A 38 4.28 11.86 -14.65
C GLU A 38 5.47 11.14 -13.97
N ILE A 39 5.23 10.12 -13.14
CA ILE A 39 6.31 9.39 -12.46
C ILE A 39 7.20 8.62 -13.46
N LYS A 40 6.65 8.18 -14.60
CA LYS A 40 7.44 7.56 -15.67
C LYS A 40 8.45 8.51 -16.28
N LYS A 41 8.15 9.81 -16.36
CA LYS A 41 9.11 10.83 -16.82
C LYS A 41 10.29 10.98 -15.86
N LEU A 42 10.08 10.65 -14.57
CA LEU A 42 11.11 10.64 -13.53
C LEU A 42 11.92 9.34 -13.46
N GLY A 43 11.65 8.39 -14.38
CA GLY A 43 12.31 7.09 -14.43
C GLY A 43 11.75 6.06 -13.44
N VAL A 44 10.58 6.29 -12.84
CA VAL A 44 9.94 5.34 -11.93
C VAL A 44 9.28 4.21 -12.73
N GLU A 45 9.53 2.97 -12.32
CA GLU A 45 8.95 1.77 -12.93
C GLU A 45 7.86 1.16 -12.05
N ASN A 46 6.77 0.71 -12.68
CA ASN A 46 5.71 0.02 -11.96
C ASN A 46 6.08 -1.43 -11.67
N CYS A 47 5.77 -1.89 -10.47
CA CYS A 47 5.94 -3.26 -10.02
C CYS A 47 4.73 -3.71 -9.20
N TYR A 48 4.80 -4.94 -8.67
CA TYR A 48 3.80 -5.44 -7.73
C TYR A 48 4.45 -6.42 -6.75
N PHE A 49 4.43 -6.07 -5.46
CA PHE A 49 4.85 -6.96 -4.38
C PHE A 49 3.65 -7.74 -3.81
N PRO A 50 3.86 -8.86 -3.10
CA PRO A 50 2.79 -9.62 -2.46
C PRO A 50 2.08 -8.84 -1.34
N MET A 51 0.77 -9.01 -1.21
CA MET A 51 -0.04 -8.37 -0.14
C MET A 51 0.29 -8.88 1.26
N PHE A 52 0.76 -10.12 1.35
CA PHE A 52 1.01 -10.83 2.59
C PHE A 52 2.43 -10.59 3.11
N VAL A 53 2.53 -10.26 4.39
CA VAL A 53 3.78 -10.00 5.11
C VAL A 53 3.92 -11.05 6.20
N SER A 54 5.06 -11.73 6.28
CA SER A 54 5.32 -12.65 7.40
C SER A 54 5.45 -11.86 8.70
N GLN A 55 5.07 -12.47 9.83
CA GLN A 55 5.23 -11.85 11.14
C GLN A 55 6.68 -11.39 11.37
N ALA A 56 7.65 -12.25 11.05
CA ALA A 56 9.08 -11.95 11.22
C ALA A 56 9.53 -10.73 10.40
N ALA A 57 9.07 -10.59 9.14
CA ALA A 57 9.42 -9.45 8.30
C ALA A 57 8.73 -8.17 8.75
N LEU A 58 7.50 -8.25 9.26
CA LEU A 58 6.87 -7.09 9.86
C LEU A 58 7.70 -6.64 11.06
N GLU A 59 7.99 -7.54 12.00
CA GLU A 59 8.71 -7.30 13.27
C GLU A 59 10.15 -6.81 13.16
N THR A 60 10.78 -6.85 11.98
CA THR A 60 12.11 -6.27 11.78
C THR A 60 12.14 -4.74 11.91
N GLU A 61 11.03 -4.04 11.64
CA GLU A 61 10.94 -2.57 11.71
C GLU A 61 10.10 -2.10 12.90
N LYS A 62 10.48 -2.52 14.12
CA LYS A 62 9.69 -2.30 15.35
C LYS A 62 9.31 -0.84 15.62
N SER A 63 10.16 0.11 15.25
CA SER A 63 9.89 1.55 15.40
C SER A 63 8.75 2.02 14.50
N HIS A 64 8.65 1.48 13.28
CA HIS A 64 7.55 1.78 12.36
C HIS A 64 6.28 1.04 12.76
N ILE A 65 6.39 -0.22 13.20
CA ILE A 65 5.23 -1.03 13.59
C ILE A 65 4.53 -0.48 14.83
N ALA A 66 5.24 0.14 15.77
CA ALA A 66 4.62 0.60 17.01
C ALA A 66 3.38 1.48 16.77
N ASP A 67 3.42 2.29 15.71
CA ASP A 67 2.31 3.14 15.30
C ASP A 67 1.22 2.39 14.51
N PHE A 68 1.56 1.30 13.81
CA PHE A 68 0.63 0.50 12.99
C PHE A 68 0.11 -0.77 13.66
N ALA A 69 0.72 -1.21 14.77
CA ALA A 69 0.41 -2.45 15.46
C ALA A 69 -1.09 -2.67 15.75
N PRO A 70 -1.86 -1.66 16.22
CA PRO A 70 -3.30 -1.84 16.42
C PRO A 70 -4.11 -1.93 15.12
N GLU A 71 -3.57 -1.49 13.99
CA GLU A 71 -4.26 -1.41 12.70
C GLU A 71 -3.95 -2.58 11.76
N VAL A 72 -3.03 -3.48 12.11
CA VAL A 72 -2.63 -4.61 11.27
C VAL A 72 -3.69 -5.72 11.30
N ALA A 73 -4.20 -6.09 10.13
CA ALA A 73 -5.08 -7.24 9.97
C ALA A 73 -4.27 -8.53 9.78
N TRP A 74 -4.59 -9.57 10.56
CA TRP A 74 -3.87 -10.84 10.57
C TRP A 74 -4.70 -12.00 10.00
N VAL A 75 -4.07 -12.79 9.15
CA VAL A 75 -4.55 -14.08 8.68
C VAL A 75 -3.91 -15.16 9.53
N THR A 76 -4.72 -15.91 10.28
CA THR A 76 -4.26 -16.95 11.22
C THR A 76 -4.71 -18.36 10.85
N ARG A 77 -5.59 -18.51 9.85
CA ARG A 77 -6.15 -19.80 9.45
C ARG A 77 -6.45 -19.85 7.95
N SER A 78 -6.34 -21.05 7.37
CA SER A 78 -6.82 -21.37 6.02
C SER A 78 -7.95 -22.39 6.13
N GLY A 79 -9.19 -21.96 5.81
CA GLY A 79 -10.39 -22.75 6.08
C GLY A 79 -10.56 -23.04 7.57
N LYS A 80 -10.35 -24.30 7.96
CA LYS A 80 -10.42 -24.80 9.35
C LYS A 80 -9.05 -25.12 9.96
N THR A 81 -7.96 -25.00 9.18
CA THR A 81 -6.60 -25.32 9.64
C THR A 81 -5.90 -24.04 10.08
N GLU A 82 -5.37 -24.04 11.30
CA GLU A 82 -4.57 -22.94 11.82
C GLU A 82 -3.21 -22.89 11.13
N LEU A 83 -2.72 -21.68 10.82
CA LEU A 83 -1.40 -21.50 10.25
C LEU A 83 -0.34 -21.64 11.34
N ALA A 84 0.82 -22.21 11.00
CA ALA A 84 1.93 -22.33 11.95
C ALA A 84 2.45 -20.95 12.40
N GLU A 85 2.44 -19.98 11.49
CA GLU A 85 2.78 -18.59 11.77
C GLU A 85 1.69 -17.68 11.18
N PRO A 86 1.25 -16.63 11.90
CA PRO A 86 0.29 -15.67 11.38
C PRO A 86 0.92 -14.81 10.29
N ILE A 87 0.10 -14.41 9.31
CA ILE A 87 0.50 -13.61 8.16
C ILE A 87 -0.28 -12.30 8.19
N ALA A 88 0.41 -11.16 8.13
CA ALA A 88 -0.23 -9.86 8.07
C ALA A 88 -0.68 -9.51 6.65
N ILE A 89 -1.78 -8.78 6.53
CA ILE A 89 -2.16 -8.06 5.31
C ILE A 89 -1.45 -6.70 5.35
N ARG A 90 -0.85 -6.26 4.24
CA ARG A 90 -0.07 -5.01 4.19
C ARG A 90 -0.85 -3.80 4.76
N PRO A 91 -0.28 -3.09 5.75
CA PRO A 91 -0.68 -1.72 6.09
C PRO A 91 0.11 -0.68 5.27
N THR A 92 1.26 -1.10 4.74
CA THR A 92 2.24 -0.43 3.87
C THR A 92 3.31 -1.47 3.47
N SER A 93 4.18 -1.22 2.48
CA SER A 93 5.04 -2.27 1.88
C SER A 93 6.53 -2.19 2.19
N GLU A 94 7.00 -1.30 3.07
CA GLU A 94 8.43 -1.16 3.43
C GLU A 94 9.05 -2.51 3.84
N THR A 95 8.40 -3.23 4.75
CA THR A 95 8.86 -4.54 5.26
C THR A 95 8.77 -5.66 4.22
N VAL A 96 8.12 -5.44 3.09
CA VAL A 96 8.04 -6.38 1.96
C VAL A 96 9.07 -6.02 0.87
N MET A 97 9.25 -4.73 0.61
CA MET A 97 10.07 -4.22 -0.49
C MET A 97 11.55 -4.15 -0.12
N TYR A 98 11.88 -3.62 1.05
CA TYR A 98 13.27 -3.32 1.42
C TYR A 98 14.17 -4.56 1.57
N PRO A 99 13.68 -5.72 2.06
CA PRO A 99 14.47 -6.96 2.00
C PRO A 99 14.82 -7.40 0.57
N SER A 100 14.03 -7.01 -0.43
CA SER A 100 14.36 -7.25 -1.85
C SER A 100 15.36 -6.23 -2.37
N TYR A 101 15.21 -4.95 -1.99
CA TYR A 101 16.16 -3.90 -2.36
C TYR A 101 17.57 -4.22 -1.85
N ALA A 102 17.68 -4.68 -0.60
CA ALA A 102 18.95 -5.11 -0.01
C ALA A 102 19.63 -6.25 -0.79
N LYS A 103 18.85 -7.10 -1.50
CA LYS A 103 19.39 -8.14 -2.37
C LYS A 103 19.77 -7.61 -3.75
N TRP A 104 19.04 -6.62 -4.27
CA TRP A 104 19.27 -6.05 -5.60
C TRP A 104 20.44 -5.07 -5.62
N VAL A 105 20.64 -4.29 -4.55
CA VAL A 105 21.75 -3.33 -4.46
C VAL A 105 23.01 -4.06 -4.00
N GLN A 106 23.92 -4.34 -4.93
CA GLN A 106 25.22 -4.96 -4.65
C GLN A 106 26.38 -3.97 -4.87
N SER A 107 26.14 -2.88 -5.60
CA SER A 107 27.11 -1.84 -5.92
C SER A 107 26.43 -0.50 -6.17
N HIS A 108 27.23 0.57 -6.28
CA HIS A 108 26.73 1.91 -6.63
C HIS A 108 26.02 1.98 -8.00
N ARG A 109 26.25 0.99 -8.88
CA ARG A 109 25.65 0.95 -10.23
C ARG A 109 24.21 0.43 -10.24
N ASP A 110 23.78 -0.20 -9.14
CA ASP A 110 22.43 -0.71 -8.98
C ASP A 110 21.47 0.38 -8.46
N LEU A 111 22.00 1.59 -8.21
CA LEU A 111 21.26 2.77 -7.79
C LEU A 111 21.18 3.79 -8.96
N PRO A 112 20.08 4.54 -9.07
CA PRO A 112 18.92 4.52 -8.18
C PRO A 112 17.96 3.36 -8.47
N ILE A 113 17.29 2.86 -7.41
CA ILE A 113 16.07 2.04 -7.57
C ILE A 113 14.90 2.99 -7.46
N LYS A 114 13.97 2.95 -8.43
CA LYS A 114 12.76 3.76 -8.42
C LYS A 114 11.54 2.93 -8.78
N LEU A 115 10.82 2.44 -7.78
CA LEU A 115 9.65 1.59 -8.02
C LEU A 115 8.37 2.20 -7.47
N ASN A 116 7.29 1.95 -8.18
CA ASN A 116 5.93 2.29 -7.76
C ASN A 116 5.03 1.05 -7.84
N GLN A 117 4.01 0.97 -6.99
CA GLN A 117 2.94 0.00 -7.17
C GLN A 117 1.56 0.61 -6.91
N TRP A 118 0.61 0.31 -7.79
CA TRP A 118 -0.80 0.60 -7.59
C TRP A 118 -1.48 -0.61 -6.96
N CYS A 119 -1.99 -0.49 -5.75
CA CYS A 119 -2.56 -1.62 -5.00
C CYS A 119 -3.61 -1.20 -3.98
N SER A 120 -4.26 -2.17 -3.34
CA SER A 120 -5.04 -1.93 -2.13
C SER A 120 -4.20 -2.15 -0.87
N VAL A 121 -4.57 -1.43 0.18
CA VAL A 121 -3.97 -1.53 1.51
C VAL A 121 -5.06 -1.68 2.56
N VAL A 122 -4.76 -2.41 3.62
CA VAL A 122 -5.68 -2.60 4.75
C VAL A 122 -5.09 -1.97 6.01
N ARG A 123 -5.82 -1.01 6.58
CA ARG A 123 -5.56 -0.44 7.91
C ARG A 123 -6.83 -0.53 8.73
N TRP A 124 -6.82 -1.36 9.76
CA TRP A 124 -7.99 -1.63 10.59
C TRP A 124 -8.24 -0.53 11.63
N GLU A 125 -8.40 0.71 11.16
CA GLU A 125 -8.63 1.87 12.03
C GLU A 125 -9.89 1.70 12.89
N PHE A 126 -9.78 2.15 14.14
CA PHE A 126 -10.87 2.22 15.13
C PHE A 126 -11.63 3.55 15.10
N LYS A 127 -11.07 4.57 14.45
CA LYS A 127 -11.73 5.87 14.26
C LYS A 127 -12.94 5.74 13.33
N HIS A 128 -13.88 6.68 13.42
CA HIS A 128 -15.11 6.66 12.64
C HIS A 128 -14.80 6.66 11.12
N PRO A 129 -15.12 5.58 10.38
CA PRO A 129 -14.80 5.51 8.96
C PRO A 129 -15.71 6.42 8.13
N GLN A 130 -15.16 7.03 7.09
CA GLN A 130 -15.87 7.90 6.16
C GLN A 130 -15.46 7.54 4.73
N PRO A 131 -16.42 7.30 3.80
CA PRO A 131 -16.11 6.94 2.42
C PRO A 131 -15.10 7.90 1.80
N PHE A 132 -14.13 7.35 1.06
CA PHE A 132 -12.96 8.02 0.48
C PHE A 132 -11.95 8.57 1.49
N LEU A 133 -12.40 9.32 2.50
CA LEU A 133 -11.53 10.07 3.40
C LEU A 133 -10.81 9.18 4.42
N ARG A 134 -11.47 8.11 4.88
CA ARG A 134 -10.99 7.21 5.93
C ARG A 134 -11.69 5.86 5.83
N THR A 135 -11.06 4.92 5.13
CA THR A 135 -11.60 3.58 4.89
C THR A 135 -10.61 2.53 5.40
N ARG A 136 -11.10 1.34 5.75
CA ARG A 136 -10.24 0.24 6.23
C ARG A 136 -9.49 -0.44 5.11
N GLU A 137 -10.10 -0.52 3.94
CA GLU A 137 -9.44 -0.86 2.68
C GLU A 137 -9.52 0.35 1.75
N PHE A 138 -8.40 0.73 1.16
CA PHE A 138 -8.33 1.80 0.15
C PHE A 138 -7.35 1.43 -0.95
N LEU A 139 -7.60 1.99 -2.15
CA LEU A 139 -6.66 1.97 -3.26
C LEU A 139 -5.66 3.11 -3.10
N TRP A 140 -4.41 2.84 -3.43
CA TRP A 140 -3.38 3.85 -3.46
C TRP A 140 -2.30 3.55 -4.50
N GLN A 141 -1.35 4.48 -4.61
CA GLN A 141 -0.01 4.20 -5.09
C GLN A 141 0.98 4.39 -3.95
N GLU A 142 2.02 3.57 -3.91
CA GLU A 142 3.19 3.79 -3.06
C GLU A 142 4.46 3.72 -3.90
N GLY A 143 5.19 4.83 -3.92
CA GLY A 143 6.50 4.95 -4.53
C GLY A 143 7.59 4.75 -3.49
N HIS A 144 8.54 3.85 -3.78
CA HIS A 144 9.72 3.62 -2.97
C HIS A 144 10.96 3.76 -3.84
N THR A 145 11.88 4.60 -3.38
CA THR A 145 13.10 4.90 -4.12
C THR A 145 14.31 4.81 -3.21
N ALA A 146 15.45 4.46 -3.80
CA ALA A 146 16.73 4.38 -3.11
C ALA A 146 17.79 5.03 -3.98
N PHE A 147 18.58 5.94 -3.39
CA PHE A 147 19.60 6.73 -4.05
C PHE A 147 20.97 6.53 -3.45
N ALA A 148 22.01 6.87 -4.21
CA ALA A 148 23.39 6.85 -3.73
C ALA A 148 23.70 8.05 -2.83
N THR A 149 23.06 9.19 -3.08
CA THR A 149 23.28 10.44 -2.35
C THR A 149 22.01 11.00 -1.73
N TYR A 150 22.17 11.81 -0.69
CA TYR A 150 21.06 12.48 -0.03
C TYR A 150 20.46 13.56 -0.93
N GLU A 151 21.28 14.25 -1.72
CA GLU A 151 20.87 15.33 -2.61
C GLU A 151 19.90 14.82 -3.68
N GLU A 152 20.17 13.67 -4.29
CA GLU A 152 19.26 13.04 -5.26
C GLU A 152 17.94 12.60 -4.61
N ALA A 153 18.00 12.07 -3.39
CA ALA A 153 16.80 11.69 -2.64
C ALA A 153 15.96 12.92 -2.27
N ALA A 154 16.60 14.03 -1.89
CA ALA A 154 15.92 15.27 -1.54
C ALA A 154 15.33 15.99 -2.76
N GLU A 155 15.91 15.83 -3.95
CA GLU A 155 15.35 16.36 -5.20
C GLU A 155 14.04 15.65 -5.60
N GLU A 156 13.89 14.38 -5.22
CA GLU A 156 12.67 13.61 -5.53
C GLU A 156 11.48 13.88 -4.59
N VAL A 157 11.74 14.35 -3.35
CA VAL A 157 10.72 14.65 -2.32
C VAL A 157 10.01 15.98 -2.59
#